data_AF-A0A8U0S7W5-F1
#
_entry.id   AF-A0A8U0S7W5-F1
#
_cell.length_a   1.000
_cell.length_b   1.000
_cell.length_c   1.000
_cell.angle_alpha   90.00
_cell.angle_beta   90.00
_cell.angle_gamma   90.00
#
_symmetry.space_group_name_H-M   'P 1'
#
loop_
_entity.id
_entity.type
_entity.pdbx_description
1 polymer ?
#
loop_
_entity_poly.entity_id
_entity_poly.type
_entity_poly.pdbx_seq_one_letter_code
_entity_poly.pdbx_strand_id
1 'polypeptide(L)'
;MPFGMGEQPAGGAAVGGVVSQEGRSAEAAAWLADTGGQAKEVEETIEGMLLRLEEFCSLTDMIRSDTSQILEENIPLLQAKVTEMRGIYAKVNQLEAFVKMVGHHVSFLEAHVLRAERDHGAFSQALWRWLGSAGLPSFRSKPLAAPAFELPALYRTEDYFPPATGPAALRTPGPRRV
;
A
#
# COMPACT_ATOMS: atom_id res chain seq x y z
N MET A 1 -15.33 22.91 -131.39
CA MET A 1 -15.40 21.43 -131.48
C MET A 1 -14.28 20.99 -132.40
N PRO A 2 -13.38 20.06 -132.01
CA PRO A 2 -13.75 18.74 -131.50
C PRO A 2 -13.20 18.40 -130.10
N PHE A 3 -13.80 17.35 -129.54
CA PHE A 3 -13.54 16.71 -128.25
C PHE A 3 -12.28 15.84 -128.29
N GLY A 4 -11.55 15.78 -127.17
CA GLY A 4 -10.52 14.78 -126.89
C GLY A 4 -10.57 14.40 -125.40
N MET A 5 -10.93 13.14 -125.12
CA MET A 5 -10.84 12.51 -123.80
C MET A 5 -9.38 12.17 -123.49
N GLY A 6 -8.96 12.32 -122.23
CA GLY A 6 -7.67 11.86 -121.75
C GLY A 6 -7.51 12.02 -120.23
N GLU A 7 -7.70 10.89 -119.55
CA GLU A 7 -7.06 10.43 -118.30
C GLU A 7 -7.00 11.28 -117.02
N GLN A 8 -7.40 10.62 -115.94
CA GLN A 8 -7.23 10.99 -114.53
C GLN A 8 -6.06 10.20 -113.93
N PRO A 9 -5.24 10.84 -113.06
CA PRO A 9 -4.70 10.15 -111.89
C PRO A 9 -4.98 10.98 -110.62
N ALA A 10 -5.61 10.41 -109.60
CA ALA A 10 -5.07 9.50 -108.59
C ALA A 10 -4.45 10.26 -107.40
N GLY A 11 -5.18 10.23 -106.29
CA GLY A 11 -4.63 9.94 -104.96
C GLY A 11 -3.71 10.98 -104.31
N GLY A 12 -4.29 12.03 -103.73
CA GLY A 12 -3.69 12.68 -102.57
C GLY A 12 -4.00 11.88 -101.31
N ALA A 13 -3.04 11.07 -100.85
CA ALA A 13 -3.14 10.30 -99.63
C ALA A 13 -3.31 11.23 -98.42
N ALA A 14 -4.46 11.16 -97.77
CA ALA A 14 -4.63 11.66 -96.42
C ALA A 14 -3.71 10.84 -95.51
N VAL A 15 -2.61 11.46 -95.05
CA VAL A 15 -1.78 10.93 -93.96
C VAL A 15 -2.58 11.11 -92.68
N GLY A 16 -3.61 10.28 -92.51
CA GLY A 16 -4.35 10.12 -91.27
C GLY A 16 -3.45 9.34 -90.32
N GLY A 17 -2.91 10.03 -89.31
CA GLY A 17 -2.15 9.42 -88.23
C GLY A 17 -3.00 8.36 -87.54
N VAL A 18 -2.72 7.10 -87.84
CA VAL A 18 -3.17 5.96 -87.02
C VAL A 18 -2.25 5.93 -85.80
N VAL A 19 -2.51 6.82 -84.83
CA VAL A 19 -2.11 6.52 -83.46
C VAL A 19 -2.94 5.31 -83.08
N SER A 20 -2.28 4.14 -83.08
CA SER A 20 -2.87 2.84 -82.81
C SER A 20 -3.77 2.89 -81.58
N GLN A 21 -5.05 2.55 -81.79
CA GLN A 21 -6.07 2.39 -80.75
C GLN A 21 -5.60 1.45 -79.61
N GLU A 22 -4.72 0.51 -79.94
CA GLU A 22 -3.99 -0.37 -79.02
C GLU A 22 -3.18 0.40 -77.96
N GLY A 23 -2.49 1.48 -78.35
CA GLY A 23 -1.61 2.25 -77.46
C GLY A 23 -2.38 3.08 -76.41
N ARG A 24 -3.57 3.58 -76.77
CA ARG A 24 -4.45 4.31 -75.84
C ARG A 24 -5.12 3.37 -74.83
N SER A 25 -5.40 2.13 -75.23
CA SER A 25 -5.89 1.08 -74.33
C SER A 25 -4.80 0.65 -73.34
N ALA A 26 -3.55 0.55 -73.79
CA ALA A 26 -2.42 0.17 -72.95
C ALA A 26 -2.08 1.27 -71.92
N GLU A 27 -2.08 2.55 -72.32
CA GLU A 27 -1.90 3.66 -71.37
C GLU A 27 -3.02 3.69 -70.32
N ALA A 28 -4.29 3.61 -70.73
CA ALA A 28 -5.41 3.62 -69.78
C ALA A 28 -5.32 2.46 -68.77
N ALA A 29 -4.89 1.27 -69.22
CA ALA A 29 -4.65 0.13 -68.35
C ALA A 29 -3.49 0.39 -67.36
N ALA A 30 -2.42 1.06 -67.80
CA ALA A 30 -1.29 1.42 -66.94
C ALA A 30 -1.69 2.44 -65.86
N TRP A 31 -2.48 3.46 -66.20
CA TRP A 31 -3.00 4.43 -65.24
C TRP A 31 -3.95 3.79 -64.21
N LEU A 32 -4.82 2.87 -64.64
CA LEU A 32 -5.72 2.14 -63.74
C LEU A 32 -4.95 1.19 -62.81
N ALA A 33 -3.87 0.56 -63.30
CA ALA A 33 -3.02 -0.29 -62.48
C ALA A 33 -2.23 0.52 -61.44
N ASP A 34 -1.67 1.67 -61.83
CA ASP A 34 -0.95 2.58 -60.93
C ASP A 34 -1.86 3.14 -59.84
N THR A 35 -3.04 3.65 -60.22
CA THR A 35 -4.03 4.18 -59.26
C THR A 35 -4.62 3.08 -58.37
N GLY A 36 -4.82 1.87 -58.90
CA GLY A 36 -5.23 0.70 -58.12
C GLY A 36 -4.18 0.23 -57.12
N GLY A 37 -2.88 0.32 -57.47
CA GLY A 37 -1.78 0.03 -56.55
C GLY A 37 -1.70 1.02 -55.39
N GLN A 38 -1.78 2.32 -55.68
CA GLN A 38 -1.81 3.37 -54.66
C GLN A 38 -3.01 3.26 -53.72
N ALA A 39 -4.20 2.94 -54.26
CA ALA A 39 -5.40 2.73 -53.45
C ALA A 39 -5.22 1.55 -52.47
N LYS A 40 -4.59 0.46 -52.93
CA LYS A 40 -4.33 -0.72 -52.10
C LYS A 40 -3.30 -0.46 -51.00
N GLU A 41 -2.23 0.27 -51.28
CA GLU A 41 -1.24 0.67 -50.25
C GLU A 41 -1.89 1.50 -49.14
N VAL A 42 -2.79 2.41 -49.52
CA VAL A 42 -3.57 3.22 -48.56
C VAL A 42 -4.51 2.33 -47.74
N GLU A 43 -5.20 1.38 -48.37
CA GLU A 43 -6.08 0.42 -47.69
C GLU A 43 -5.30 -0.42 -46.66
N GLU A 44 -4.17 -1.01 -47.05
CA GLU A 44 -3.29 -1.77 -46.15
C GLU A 44 -2.76 -0.89 -44.99
N THR A 45 -2.45 0.37 -45.27
CA THR A 45 -2.03 1.33 -44.23
C THR A 45 -3.16 1.65 -43.26
N ILE A 46 -4.39 1.83 -43.75
CA ILE A 46 -5.58 2.08 -42.93
C ILE A 46 -5.86 0.88 -42.04
N GLU A 47 -5.86 -0.34 -42.59
CA GLU A 47 -6.05 -1.57 -41.82
C GLU A 47 -5.00 -1.69 -40.70
N GLY A 48 -3.73 -1.43 -41.03
CA GLY A 48 -2.65 -1.44 -40.04
C GLY A 48 -2.81 -0.35 -38.96
N MET A 49 -3.37 0.82 -39.29
CA MET A 49 -3.70 1.85 -38.30
C MET A 49 -4.88 1.47 -37.41
N LEU A 50 -5.92 0.85 -37.98
CA LEU A 50 -7.09 0.40 -37.23
C LEU A 50 -6.72 -0.69 -36.22
N LEU A 51 -5.87 -1.65 -36.61
CA LEU A 51 -5.38 -2.67 -35.69
C LEU A 51 -4.60 -2.06 -34.51
N ARG A 52 -3.68 -1.13 -34.79
CA ARG A 52 -2.94 -0.41 -33.73
C ARG A 52 -3.86 0.40 -32.82
N LEU A 53 -4.96 0.95 -33.36
CA LEU A 53 -5.96 1.67 -32.55
C LEU A 53 -6.73 0.72 -31.63
N GLU A 54 -7.08 -0.47 -32.10
CA GLU A 54 -7.73 -1.51 -31.28
C GLU A 54 -6.81 -1.98 -30.13
N GLU A 55 -5.53 -2.17 -30.40
CA GLU A 55 -4.52 -2.46 -29.39
C GLU A 55 -4.41 -1.32 -28.36
N PHE A 56 -4.37 -0.07 -28.81
CA PHE A 56 -4.33 1.10 -27.94
C PHE A 56 -5.57 1.21 -27.05
N CYS A 57 -6.76 0.95 -27.60
CA CYS A 57 -8.00 0.91 -26.83
C CYS A 57 -7.94 -0.17 -25.75
N SER A 58 -7.45 -1.37 -26.09
CA SER A 58 -7.31 -2.47 -25.14
C SER A 58 -6.36 -2.13 -23.99
N LEU A 59 -5.22 -1.49 -24.29
CA LEU A 59 -4.27 -1.01 -23.27
C LEU A 59 -4.90 0.08 -22.38
N THR A 60 -5.66 1.00 -22.97
CA THR A 60 -6.34 2.06 -22.23
C THR A 60 -7.41 1.49 -21.29
N ASP A 61 -8.16 0.49 -21.73
CA ASP A 61 -9.13 -0.19 -20.90
C ASP A 61 -8.47 -0.94 -19.74
N MET A 62 -7.32 -1.55 -19.97
CA MET A 62 -6.51 -2.19 -18.93
C MET A 62 -6.04 -1.17 -17.88
N ILE A 63 -5.47 -0.04 -18.33
CA ILE A 63 -5.03 1.05 -17.44
C ILE A 63 -6.21 1.58 -16.63
N ARG A 64 -7.37 1.76 -17.27
CA ARG A 64 -8.58 2.21 -16.58
C ARG A 64 -9.02 1.20 -15.51
N SER A 65 -9.04 -0.08 -15.84
CA SER A 65 -9.39 -1.17 -14.91
C SER A 65 -8.43 -1.21 -13.73
N ASP A 66 -7.12 -1.19 -13.97
CA ASP A 66 -6.10 -1.21 -12.92
C ASP A 66 -6.20 0.03 -12.03
N THR A 67 -6.42 1.20 -12.63
CA THR A 67 -6.63 2.44 -11.88
C THR A 67 -7.86 2.34 -10.99
N SER A 68 -8.98 1.84 -11.51
CA SER A 68 -10.18 1.59 -10.71
C SER A 68 -9.92 0.61 -9.57
N GLN A 69 -9.19 -0.48 -9.82
CA GLN A 69 -8.84 -1.45 -8.79
C GLN A 69 -7.95 -0.82 -7.70
N ILE A 70 -7.00 0.03 -8.08
CA ILE A 70 -6.14 0.73 -7.12
C ILE A 70 -6.97 1.67 -6.24
N LEU A 71 -7.82 2.49 -6.86
CA LEU A 71 -8.58 3.53 -6.16
C LEU A 71 -9.69 2.95 -5.28
N GLU A 72 -10.42 1.97 -5.77
CA GLU A 72 -11.63 1.46 -5.11
C GLU A 72 -11.34 0.29 -4.14
N GLU A 73 -10.26 -0.47 -4.35
CA GLU A 73 -9.96 -1.65 -3.53
C GLU A 73 -8.66 -1.49 -2.75
N ASN A 74 -7.54 -1.26 -3.45
CA ASN A 74 -6.22 -1.35 -2.82
C ASN A 74 -5.95 -0.19 -1.86
N ILE A 75 -6.29 1.05 -2.24
CA ILE A 75 -6.11 2.21 -1.35
C ILE A 75 -6.94 2.07 -0.08
N PRO A 76 -8.26 1.76 -0.13
CA PRO A 76 -9.05 1.52 1.08
C PRO A 76 -8.51 0.37 1.94
N LEU A 77 -8.08 -0.74 1.32
CA LEU A 77 -7.49 -1.87 2.03
C LEU A 77 -6.20 -1.46 2.76
N LEU A 78 -5.34 -0.69 2.10
CA LEU A 78 -4.11 -0.17 2.70
C LEU A 78 -4.43 0.80 3.85
N GLN A 79 -5.42 1.69 3.69
CA GLN A 79 -5.87 2.59 4.76
C GLN A 79 -6.40 1.82 5.98
N ALA A 80 -7.15 0.74 5.76
CA ALA A 80 -7.61 -0.14 6.83
C ALA A 80 -6.43 -0.78 7.56
N LYS A 81 -5.41 -1.25 6.81
CA LYS A 81 -4.18 -1.81 7.39
C LYS A 81 -3.36 -0.79 8.17
N VAL A 82 -3.23 0.44 7.68
CA VAL A 82 -2.58 1.54 8.42
C VAL A 82 -3.32 1.84 9.73
N THR A 83 -4.65 1.78 9.71
CA THR A 83 -5.47 1.98 10.91
C THR A 83 -5.29 0.84 11.92
N GLU A 84 -5.22 -0.41 11.45
CA GLU A 84 -4.89 -1.57 12.29
C GLU A 84 -3.51 -1.39 12.96
N MET A 85 -2.49 -0.99 12.19
CA MET A 85 -1.15 -0.71 12.71
C MET A 85 -1.16 0.40 13.76
N ARG A 86 -1.94 1.46 13.57
CA ARG A 86 -2.10 2.53 14.57
C ARG A 86 -2.64 1.97 15.90
N GLY A 87 -3.58 1.04 15.84
CA GLY A 87 -4.09 0.34 17.03
C GLY A 87 -3.01 -0.47 17.74
N ILE A 88 -2.11 -1.13 17.00
CA ILE A 88 -0.96 -1.84 17.57
C ILE A 88 -0.01 -0.87 18.27
N TYR A 89 0.35 0.24 17.64
CA TYR A 89 1.21 1.25 18.26
C TYR A 89 0.59 1.87 19.52
N ALA A 90 -0.73 2.07 19.55
CA ALA A 90 -1.42 2.53 20.76
C ALA A 90 -1.25 1.53 21.92
N LYS A 91 -1.32 0.22 21.66
CA LYS A 91 -1.06 -0.82 22.67
C LYS A 91 0.39 -0.82 23.13
N VAL A 92 1.34 -0.62 22.22
CA VAL A 92 2.77 -0.47 22.57
C VAL A 92 2.98 0.73 23.50
N ASN A 93 2.35 1.86 23.20
CA ASN A 93 2.44 3.06 24.05
C ASN A 93 1.83 2.83 25.45
N GLN A 94 0.70 2.11 25.53
CA GLN A 94 0.09 1.74 26.82
C GLN A 94 1.02 0.83 27.63
N LEU A 95 1.65 -0.15 26.98
CA LEU A 95 2.62 -1.03 27.63
C LEU A 95 3.84 -0.25 28.12
N GLU A 96 4.34 0.71 27.35
CA GLU A 96 5.44 1.57 27.77
C GLU A 96 5.08 2.40 29.02
N ALA A 97 3.89 3.00 29.04
CA ALA A 97 3.39 3.75 30.19
C ALA A 97 3.27 2.86 31.44
N PHE A 98 2.77 1.63 31.25
CA PHE A 98 2.70 0.64 32.32
C PHE A 98 4.09 0.29 32.87
N VAL A 99 5.06 -0.01 32.00
CA VAL A 99 6.44 -0.34 32.42
C VAL A 99 7.08 0.84 33.16
N LYS A 100 6.88 2.09 32.70
CA LYS A 100 7.38 3.29 33.38
C LYS A 100 6.83 3.42 34.81
N MET A 101 5.53 3.21 34.98
CA MET A 101 4.89 3.27 36.30
C MET A 101 5.38 2.16 37.23
N VAL A 102 5.50 0.93 36.74
CA VAL A 102 6.06 -0.19 37.51
C VAL A 102 7.48 0.15 37.95
N GLY A 103 8.30 0.73 37.06
CA GLY A 103 9.61 1.25 37.40
C GLY A 103 9.57 2.27 38.55
N HIS A 104 8.65 3.24 38.50
CA HIS A 104 8.46 4.21 39.59
C HIS A 104 8.09 3.55 40.92
N HIS A 105 7.18 2.58 40.93
CA HIS A 105 6.78 1.87 42.15
C HIS A 105 7.92 1.04 42.74
N VAL A 106 8.74 0.37 41.91
CA VAL A 106 9.91 -0.37 42.36
C VAL A 106 10.94 0.56 42.99
N SER A 107 11.25 1.68 42.34
CA SER A 107 12.19 2.67 42.88
C SER A 107 11.70 3.30 44.19
N PHE A 108 10.38 3.54 44.32
CA PHE A 108 9.78 3.99 45.56
C PHE A 108 9.95 2.96 46.69
N LEU A 109 9.65 1.69 46.41
CA LEU A 109 9.79 0.61 47.39
C LEU A 109 11.25 0.41 47.80
N GLU A 110 12.18 0.42 46.85
CA GLU A 110 13.62 0.30 47.09
C GLU A 110 14.12 1.40 48.04
N ALA A 111 13.72 2.65 47.81
CA ALA A 111 14.08 3.77 48.69
C ALA A 111 13.53 3.57 50.12
N HIS A 112 12.33 3.02 50.25
CA HIS A 112 11.71 2.76 51.55
C HIS A 112 12.40 1.62 52.31
N VAL A 113 12.78 0.55 51.61
CA VAL A 113 13.57 -0.57 52.17
C VAL A 113 14.93 -0.07 52.63
N LEU A 114 15.66 0.66 51.79
CA LEU A 114 16.97 1.23 52.16
C LEU A 114 16.90 2.14 53.39
N ARG A 115 15.82 2.93 53.50
CA ARG A 115 15.59 3.77 54.68
C ARG A 115 15.29 2.93 55.92
N ALA A 116 14.41 1.94 55.81
CA ALA A 116 14.09 1.05 56.92
C ALA A 116 15.32 0.29 57.43
N GLU A 117 16.18 -0.21 56.53
CA GLU A 117 17.44 -0.88 56.87
C GLU A 117 18.41 0.05 57.61
N ARG A 118 18.60 1.28 57.10
CA ARG A 118 19.46 2.28 57.75
C ARG A 118 18.97 2.61 59.15
N ASP A 119 17.67 2.85 59.31
CA ASP A 119 17.09 3.29 60.57
C ASP A 119 17.10 2.15 61.61
N HIS A 120 16.82 0.91 61.21
CA HIS A 120 16.92 -0.26 62.09
C HIS A 120 18.38 -0.61 62.44
N GLY A 121 19.31 -0.52 61.49
CA GLY A 121 20.73 -0.73 61.73
C GLY A 121 21.31 0.32 62.69
N ALA A 122 20.97 1.59 62.51
CA ALA A 122 21.40 2.66 63.40
C ALA A 122 20.77 2.57 64.80
N PHE A 123 19.48 2.23 64.87
CA PHE A 123 18.77 2.07 66.14
C PHE A 123 19.33 0.93 66.99
N SER A 124 19.56 -0.24 66.38
CA SER A 124 20.14 -1.39 67.09
C SER A 124 21.54 -1.09 67.61
N GLN A 125 22.41 -0.44 66.82
CA GLN A 125 23.74 -0.04 67.26
C GLN A 125 23.69 1.01 68.39
N ALA A 126 22.80 2.00 68.30
CA ALA A 126 22.62 2.99 69.36
C ALA A 126 22.10 2.36 70.66
N LEU A 127 21.16 1.42 70.56
CA LEU A 127 20.62 0.67 71.68
C LEU A 127 21.70 -0.20 72.35
N TRP A 128 22.51 -0.92 71.56
CA TRP A 128 23.63 -1.70 72.07
C TRP A 128 24.69 -0.84 72.75
N ARG A 129 25.01 0.34 72.20
CA ARG A 129 25.95 1.29 72.82
C ARG A 129 25.42 1.86 74.13
N TRP A 130 24.13 2.17 74.19
CA TRP A 130 23.48 2.67 75.40
C TRP A 130 23.42 1.58 76.48
N LEU A 131 23.02 0.35 76.14
CA LEU A 131 23.04 -0.82 77.03
C LEU A 131 24.46 -1.21 77.47
N GLY A 132 25.46 -1.01 76.62
CA GLY A 132 26.86 -1.29 76.92
C GLY A 132 27.57 -0.20 77.73
N SER A 133 27.02 1.02 77.80
CA SER A 133 27.63 2.15 78.52
C SER A 133 26.98 2.46 79.87
N ALA A 134 25.83 1.86 80.21
CA ALA A 134 25.15 2.07 81.48
C ALA A 134 24.71 0.74 82.08
N GLY A 135 25.09 0.48 83.34
CA GLY A 135 24.52 -0.63 84.11
C GLY A 135 22.99 -0.58 84.06
N LEU A 136 22.37 -1.67 83.60
CA LEU A 136 20.94 -1.71 83.26
C LEU A 136 20.05 -1.25 84.43
N PRO A 137 19.19 -0.22 84.24
CA PRO A 137 18.03 -0.05 85.09
C PRO A 137 16.97 -1.10 84.71
N SER A 138 16.21 -1.58 85.69
CA SER A 138 15.12 -2.53 85.50
C SER A 138 13.99 -1.92 84.67
N PHE A 139 13.77 -2.41 83.45
CA PHE A 139 12.72 -1.93 82.53
C PHE A 139 11.43 -2.73 82.67
N ARG A 140 10.38 -2.07 83.19
CA ARG A 140 9.00 -2.52 83.06
C ARG A 140 8.53 -2.23 81.62
N SER A 141 8.33 -3.29 80.82
CA SER A 141 7.96 -3.20 79.42
C SER A 141 6.54 -2.66 79.22
N LYS A 142 6.42 -1.44 78.67
CA LYS A 142 5.20 -0.98 78.00
C LYS A 142 5.41 -1.20 76.49
N PRO A 143 4.47 -1.80 75.75
CA PRO A 143 4.70 -2.08 74.33
C PRO A 143 4.91 -0.75 73.59
N LEU A 144 6.09 -0.54 73.00
CA LEU A 144 6.24 0.48 71.98
C LEU A 144 5.42 0.02 70.78
N ALA A 145 4.41 0.79 70.41
CA ALA A 145 3.67 0.56 69.18
C ALA A 145 4.65 0.64 68.00
N ALA A 146 4.76 -0.45 67.25
CA ALA A 146 5.45 -0.43 65.97
C ALA A 146 4.79 0.66 65.09
N PRO A 147 5.56 1.46 64.34
CA PRO A 147 4.96 2.38 63.37
C PRO A 147 4.07 1.55 62.44
N ALA A 148 2.80 1.97 62.29
CA ALA A 148 1.85 1.30 61.40
C ALA A 148 2.43 1.34 59.98
N PHE A 149 2.90 0.19 59.50
CA PHE A 149 3.34 0.06 58.12
C PHE A 149 2.10 0.10 57.23
N GLU A 150 1.88 1.23 56.58
CA GLU A 150 0.82 1.37 55.59
C GLU A 150 1.32 0.76 54.28
N LEU A 151 0.69 -0.36 53.89
CA LEU A 151 1.06 -1.08 52.68
C LEU A 151 0.86 -0.16 51.48
N PRO A 152 1.89 0.10 50.65
CA PRO A 152 1.70 0.87 49.42
C PRO A 152 0.60 0.24 48.58
N ALA A 153 -0.32 1.05 48.06
CA ALA A 153 -1.37 0.58 47.17
C ALA A 153 -0.72 -0.08 45.94
N LEU A 154 -0.74 -1.40 45.90
CA LEU A 154 -0.20 -2.17 44.79
C LEU A 154 -1.05 -1.90 43.55
N TYR A 155 -0.38 -1.62 42.44
CA TYR A 155 -1.05 -1.38 41.18
C TYR A 155 -1.81 -2.63 40.73
N ARG A 156 -2.91 -2.36 40.04
CA ARG A 156 -3.83 -3.36 39.51
C ARG A 156 -3.67 -3.36 37.99
N THR A 157 -3.19 -4.47 37.43
CA THR A 157 -2.97 -4.65 35.98
C THR A 157 -4.26 -4.44 35.18
N GLU A 158 -5.39 -4.73 35.82
CA GLU A 158 -6.76 -4.60 35.34
C GLU A 158 -7.11 -3.15 34.96
N ASP A 159 -6.48 -2.17 35.61
CA ASP A 159 -6.73 -0.75 35.38
C ASP A 159 -6.05 -0.22 34.09
N TYR A 160 -5.07 -0.96 33.55
CA TYR A 160 -4.27 -0.56 32.39
C TYR A 160 -4.51 -1.43 31.16
N PHE A 161 -4.99 -2.66 31.35
CA PHE A 161 -5.39 -3.57 30.29
C PHE A 161 -6.86 -3.98 30.48
N PRO A 162 -7.82 -3.07 30.23
CA PRO A 162 -9.23 -3.43 30.31
C PRO A 162 -9.53 -4.59 29.35
N PRO A 163 -10.34 -5.58 29.76
CA PRO A 163 -10.73 -6.67 28.89
C PRO A 163 -11.40 -6.09 27.64
N ALA A 164 -11.04 -6.59 26.46
CA ALA A 164 -11.55 -6.09 25.20
C ALA A 164 -13.08 -6.24 25.14
N THR A 165 -13.81 -5.18 25.48
CA THR A 165 -15.27 -5.11 25.31
C THR A 165 -15.58 -4.85 23.84
N GLY A 166 -15.50 -5.89 23.02
CA GLY A 166 -15.95 -5.89 21.64
C GLY A 166 -16.61 -7.24 21.32
N PRO A 167 -17.68 -7.28 20.52
CA PRO A 167 -18.35 -8.51 20.14
C PRO A 167 -17.51 -9.28 19.12
N ALA A 168 -16.40 -9.86 19.57
CA ALA A 168 -15.68 -10.89 18.87
C ALA A 168 -15.65 -12.11 19.79
N ALA A 169 -16.83 -12.73 19.94
CA ALA A 169 -16.92 -14.10 20.39
C ALA A 169 -16.00 -14.92 19.46
N LEU A 170 -14.90 -15.40 20.04
CA LEU A 170 -14.04 -16.42 19.48
C LEU A 170 -14.91 -17.57 18.95
N ARG A 171 -15.20 -17.55 17.65
CA ARG A 171 -15.68 -18.74 16.95
C ARG A 171 -14.48 -19.65 16.75
N THR A 172 -14.28 -20.53 17.73
CA THR A 172 -13.43 -21.71 17.58
C THR A 172 -13.95 -22.56 16.41
N PRO A 173 -13.13 -22.88 15.39
CA PRO A 173 -13.50 -23.87 14.39
C PRO A 173 -13.58 -25.24 15.07
N GLY A 174 -14.76 -25.84 15.11
CA GLY A 174 -14.94 -27.20 15.63
C GLY A 174 -14.20 -28.23 14.76
N PRO A 175 -13.82 -29.39 15.34
CA PRO A 175 -13.07 -30.40 14.61
C PRO A 175 -13.92 -31.01 13.49
N ARG A 176 -13.40 -30.96 12.25
CA ARG A 176 -13.96 -31.70 11.11
C ARG A 176 -13.81 -33.19 11.40
N ARG A 177 -14.94 -33.91 11.51
CA ARG A 177 -14.95 -35.36 11.35
C ARG A 177 -14.64 -35.66 9.88
N VAL A 178 -13.65 -36.53 9.69
CA VAL A 178 -13.41 -37.29 8.46
C VAL A 178 -14.42 -38.43 8.40
#